data_AF-A0A1B1MBH7-F1
#
_entry.id   AF-A0A1B1MBH7-F1
#
_cell.length_a   1.000
_cell.length_b   1.000
_cell.length_c   1.000
_cell.angle_alpha   90.00
_cell.angle_beta   90.00
_cell.angle_gamma   90.00
#
_symmetry.space_group_name_H-M   'P 1'
#
loop_
_entity.id
_entity.type
_entity.pdbx_description
1 polymer ?
#
loop_
_entity_poly.entity_id
_entity_poly.type
_entity_poly.pdbx_seq_one_letter_code
_entity_poly.pdbx_strand_id
1 'polypeptide(L)'
;MLAGALFLAYATVSVGRYRHMASMSWDLGIFEQVVRAYAHLRVPVADLKGPGFNILGDHFSPVTVVLAPLYRLFPSPVTLLVAQAALFALSAVPVTRAAAGLLGRRRGLALGVAYGLSWGVQRAVDFDFHEICFAVPLIAFALEAVLARRWRSALCWALPLVLMKEDLGLTVAAIAVVVALRARHFAPRTVPYALAVALFGVLATALTLTVVIPAFNTTGAYDYWDKVSETGGPWDGLDTKLRTLAWLLIPTSGLFALRSPLLLVALPTLGWRFLSGDPHYWGTDWHYSAVLMPVVVLALADALSAARHSPSARVRSYASHLPAAVVAAALALTTTLPLSALTEADVYRKPAEVRAVEGLLDRIPDGASVEANIGPISRLTSRCRVFWIGNTRGIAPDFIAIDNSTRWVEDVMEYSRQLHPRATYVVEGSSHGYVLMKRTRP
;
A
#
# COMPACT_ATOMS: atom_id res chain seq x y z
N MET A 1 23.82 -0.57 1.45
CA MET A 1 23.94 -1.13 0.09
C MET A 1 22.65 -1.80 -0.36
N LEU A 2 22.18 -2.90 0.27
CA LEU A 2 20.93 -3.58 -0.14
C LEU A 2 19.71 -2.64 -0.23
N ALA A 3 19.40 -1.90 0.84
CA ALA A 3 18.28 -0.95 0.83
C ALA A 3 18.42 0.11 -0.28
N GLY A 4 19.64 0.60 -0.55
CA GLY A 4 19.87 1.55 -1.66
C GLY A 4 19.58 0.94 -3.02
N ALA A 5 20.00 -0.31 -3.27
CA ALA A 5 19.70 -1.02 -4.51
C ALA A 5 18.20 -1.29 -4.67
N LEU A 6 17.52 -1.70 -3.58
CA LEU A 6 16.07 -1.89 -3.58
C LEU A 6 15.32 -0.57 -3.83
N PHE A 7 15.77 0.53 -3.22
CA PHE A 7 15.18 1.85 -3.46
C PHE A 7 15.25 2.24 -4.94
N LEU A 8 16.42 2.11 -5.57
CA LEU A 8 16.59 2.40 -6.99
C LEU A 8 15.72 1.49 -7.86
N ALA A 9 15.65 0.20 -7.53
CA ALA A 9 14.81 -0.77 -8.23
C ALA A 9 13.31 -0.40 -8.14
N TYR A 10 12.80 -0.19 -6.93
CA TYR A 10 11.39 0.15 -6.70
C TYR A 10 11.00 1.50 -7.31
N ALA A 11 11.85 2.52 -7.13
CA ALA A 11 11.60 3.84 -7.70
C ALA A 11 11.59 3.78 -9.24
N THR A 12 12.50 3.03 -9.86
CA THR A 12 12.55 2.87 -11.31
C THR A 12 11.29 2.21 -11.84
N VAL A 13 10.83 1.11 -11.22
CA VAL A 13 9.58 0.44 -11.64
C VAL A 13 8.38 1.36 -11.45
N SER A 14 8.22 1.94 -10.26
CA SER A 14 7.05 2.76 -9.93
C SER A 14 6.97 4.04 -10.78
N VAL A 15 8.10 4.75 -10.98
CA VAL A 15 8.17 5.92 -11.86
C VAL A 15 8.07 5.52 -13.33
N GLY A 16 8.63 4.37 -13.72
CA GLY A 16 8.51 3.81 -15.05
C GLY A 16 7.04 3.61 -15.44
N ARG A 17 6.26 2.95 -14.58
CA ARG A 17 4.81 2.80 -14.76
C ARG A 17 4.08 4.13 -14.86
N TYR A 18 4.40 5.06 -13.96
CA TYR A 18 3.86 6.42 -14.03
C TYR A 18 4.14 7.05 -15.40
N ARG A 19 5.38 6.97 -15.91
CA ARG A 19 5.77 7.49 -17.23
C ARG A 19 5.10 6.78 -18.41
N HIS A 20 4.56 5.58 -18.21
CA HIS A 20 3.76 4.84 -19.20
C HIS A 20 2.25 5.09 -19.06
N MET A 21 1.82 5.92 -18.11
CA MET A 21 0.39 6.08 -17.74
C MET A 21 -0.27 4.76 -17.36
N ALA A 22 0.51 3.81 -16.83
CA ALA A 22 0.05 2.50 -16.40
C ALA A 22 -0.47 2.50 -14.94
N SER A 23 -1.11 3.59 -14.50
CA SER A 23 -1.76 3.63 -13.18
C SER A 23 -2.93 2.65 -13.17
N MET A 24 -3.01 1.82 -12.13
CA MET A 24 -4.05 0.80 -12.03
C MET A 24 -5.33 1.33 -11.40
N SER A 25 -5.23 2.44 -10.66
CA SER A 25 -6.32 2.97 -9.86
C SER A 25 -6.30 4.49 -9.84
N TRP A 26 -7.37 5.07 -9.31
CA TRP A 26 -7.44 6.50 -8.95
C TRP A 26 -6.72 6.84 -7.63
N ASP A 27 -6.19 5.86 -6.90
CA ASP A 27 -5.63 6.04 -5.55
C ASP A 27 -4.46 7.03 -5.52
N LEU A 28 -3.58 6.98 -6.53
CA LEU A 28 -2.49 7.95 -6.65
C LEU A 28 -3.03 9.39 -6.70
N GLY A 29 -4.14 9.61 -7.40
CA GLY A 29 -4.80 10.92 -7.47
C GLY A 29 -5.43 11.32 -6.14
N ILE A 30 -6.07 10.39 -5.43
CA ILE A 30 -6.68 10.63 -4.12
C ILE A 30 -5.61 11.06 -3.12
N PHE A 31 -4.54 10.28 -2.98
CA PHE A 31 -3.45 10.60 -2.04
C PHE A 31 -2.71 11.87 -2.43
N GLU A 32 -2.56 12.15 -3.72
CA GLU A 32 -1.98 13.40 -4.18
C GLU A 32 -2.82 14.60 -3.73
N GLN A 33 -4.16 14.57 -3.92
CA GLN A 33 -5.04 15.65 -3.45
C GLN A 33 -4.91 15.89 -1.94
N VAL A 34 -4.86 14.80 -1.16
CA VAL A 34 -4.71 14.82 0.30
C VAL A 34 -3.37 15.40 0.73
N VAL A 35 -2.26 14.90 0.19
CA VAL A 35 -0.91 15.37 0.54
C VAL A 35 -0.71 16.82 0.10
N ARG A 36 -1.25 17.21 -1.08
CA ARG A 36 -1.23 18.60 -1.55
C ARG A 36 -2.01 19.52 -0.61
N ALA A 37 -3.16 19.08 -0.09
CA ALA A 37 -3.91 19.84 0.90
C ALA A 37 -3.11 20.02 2.20
N TYR A 38 -2.51 18.95 2.73
CA TYR A 38 -1.64 19.04 3.91
C TYR A 38 -0.43 19.96 3.69
N ALA A 39 0.22 19.88 2.52
CA ALA A 39 1.30 20.78 2.12
C ALA A 39 0.88 22.25 2.22
N HIS A 40 -0.38 22.56 1.92
CA HIS A 40 -0.93 23.91 1.97
C HIS A 40 -1.68 24.24 3.26
N LEU A 41 -1.56 23.40 4.31
CA LEU A 41 -2.24 23.57 5.59
C LEU A 41 -3.77 23.67 5.44
N ARG A 42 -4.32 22.93 4.49
CA ARG A 42 -5.77 22.86 4.20
C ARG A 42 -6.33 21.54 4.70
N VAL A 43 -7.66 21.51 4.87
CA VAL A 43 -8.42 20.28 5.12
C VAL A 43 -8.12 19.27 4.01
N PRO A 44 -7.86 17.99 4.32
CA PRO A 44 -7.49 16.97 3.34
C PRO A 44 -8.70 16.52 2.51
N VAL A 45 -9.12 17.37 1.58
CA VAL A 45 -10.22 17.11 0.66
C VAL A 45 -9.74 16.26 -0.51
N ALA A 46 -10.48 15.19 -0.79
CA ALA A 46 -10.31 14.34 -1.97
C ALA A 46 -11.56 14.48 -2.87
N ASP A 47 -11.56 15.49 -3.74
CA ASP A 47 -12.65 15.77 -4.70
C ASP A 47 -12.92 14.56 -5.64
N LEU A 48 -11.97 13.65 -5.80
CA LEU A 48 -12.15 12.38 -6.52
C LEU A 48 -13.18 11.44 -5.86
N LYS A 49 -13.29 11.44 -4.52
CA LYS A 49 -14.33 10.68 -3.80
C LYS A 49 -15.69 11.40 -3.80
N GLY A 50 -15.69 12.66 -4.20
CA GLY A 50 -16.85 13.52 -4.31
C GLY A 50 -16.48 14.95 -3.91
N PRO A 51 -17.12 15.98 -4.49
CA PRO A 51 -16.80 17.36 -4.18
C PRO A 51 -16.80 17.66 -2.68
N GLY A 52 -15.68 18.18 -2.17
CA GLY A 52 -15.53 18.55 -0.77
C GLY A 52 -15.39 17.39 0.21
N PHE A 53 -15.24 16.15 -0.26
CA PHE A 53 -15.15 14.97 0.60
C PHE A 53 -13.85 14.99 1.44
N ASN A 54 -13.97 14.90 2.77
CA ASN A 54 -12.83 14.82 3.68
C ASN A 54 -12.34 13.36 3.74
N ILE A 55 -11.08 13.11 3.37
CA ILE A 55 -10.55 11.74 3.29
C ILE A 55 -10.58 10.99 4.61
N LEU A 56 -10.54 11.70 5.75
CA LEU A 56 -10.63 11.08 7.08
C LEU A 56 -11.98 10.40 7.33
N GLY A 57 -13.00 10.71 6.52
CA GLY A 57 -14.30 10.02 6.50
C GLY A 57 -14.31 8.72 5.70
N ASP A 58 -13.22 8.39 5.00
CA ASP A 58 -13.07 7.13 4.22
C ASP A 58 -11.98 6.26 4.84
N HIS A 59 -10.76 6.79 4.97
CA HIS A 59 -9.63 6.11 5.58
C HIS A 59 -8.93 6.99 6.61
N PHE A 60 -8.55 6.40 7.75
CA PHE A 60 -7.83 7.12 8.79
C PHE A 60 -6.31 6.96 8.60
N SER A 61 -5.75 7.80 7.75
CA SER A 61 -4.32 7.79 7.39
C SER A 61 -3.62 9.15 7.58
N PRO A 62 -3.73 9.80 8.77
CA PRO A 62 -3.14 11.12 9.01
C PRO A 62 -1.61 11.14 8.87
N VAL A 63 -0.92 9.99 8.94
CA VAL A 63 0.54 9.91 8.71
C VAL A 63 0.96 10.54 7.38
N THR A 64 0.10 10.54 6.37
CA THR A 64 0.40 11.10 5.04
C THR A 64 0.82 12.57 5.09
N VAL A 65 0.46 13.30 6.17
CA VAL A 65 0.96 14.66 6.46
C VAL A 65 2.50 14.74 6.50
N VAL A 66 3.20 13.66 6.83
CA VAL A 66 4.68 13.61 6.86
C VAL A 66 5.29 13.85 5.47
N LEU A 67 4.54 13.59 4.38
CA LEU A 67 4.99 13.88 3.01
C LEU A 67 4.81 15.34 2.61
N ALA A 68 4.06 16.13 3.36
CA ALA A 68 3.74 17.51 3.03
C ALA A 68 4.99 18.38 2.75
N PRO A 69 6.08 18.32 3.54
CA PRO A 69 7.29 19.09 3.25
C PRO A 69 7.99 18.65 1.96
N LEU A 70 8.04 17.34 1.68
CA LEU A 70 8.63 16.82 0.45
C LEU A 70 7.80 17.21 -0.77
N TYR A 71 6.48 17.16 -0.64
CA TYR A 71 5.56 17.59 -1.68
C TYR A 71 5.66 19.10 -1.95
N ARG A 72 5.93 19.94 -0.94
CA ARG A 72 6.21 21.36 -1.15
C ARG A 72 7.44 21.61 -2.01
N LEU A 73 8.48 20.81 -1.83
CA LEU A 73 9.71 20.92 -2.62
C LEU A 73 9.52 20.36 -4.05
N PHE A 74 8.72 19.30 -4.17
CA PHE A 74 8.47 18.60 -5.43
C PHE A 74 6.96 18.30 -5.55
N PRO A 75 6.13 19.25 -6.04
CA PRO A 75 4.67 19.11 -6.08
C PRO A 75 4.23 18.22 -7.25
N SER A 76 4.38 16.91 -7.08
CA SER A 76 4.11 15.90 -8.11
C SER A 76 3.64 14.59 -7.49
N PRO A 77 2.74 13.82 -8.15
CA PRO A 77 2.42 12.45 -7.74
C PRO A 77 3.67 11.56 -7.65
N VAL A 78 4.70 11.84 -8.46
CA VAL A 78 5.98 11.10 -8.45
C VAL A 78 6.67 11.17 -7.08
N THR A 79 6.50 12.27 -6.35
CA THR A 79 7.07 12.44 -4.99
C THR A 79 6.54 11.40 -4.03
N LEU A 80 5.25 11.06 -4.13
CA LEU A 80 4.61 10.03 -3.31
C LEU A 80 5.16 8.65 -3.68
N LEU A 81 5.26 8.34 -4.98
CA LEU A 81 5.82 7.07 -5.46
C LEU A 81 7.28 6.85 -5.00
N VAL A 82 8.12 7.89 -5.09
CA VAL A 82 9.51 7.84 -4.63
C VAL A 82 9.59 7.69 -3.11
N ALA A 83 8.74 8.38 -2.35
CA ALA A 83 8.68 8.23 -0.90
C ALA A 83 8.27 6.81 -0.48
N GLN A 84 7.26 6.23 -1.14
CA GLN A 84 6.86 4.84 -0.93
C GLN A 84 8.00 3.86 -1.23
N ALA A 85 8.70 4.04 -2.36
CA ALA A 85 9.87 3.23 -2.71
C ALA A 85 10.97 3.31 -1.62
N ALA A 86 11.22 4.50 -1.07
CA ALA A 86 12.20 4.69 0.00
C ALA A 86 11.79 3.98 1.30
N LEU A 87 10.51 4.03 1.68
CA LEU A 87 10.00 3.39 2.89
C LEU A 87 10.01 1.86 2.81
N PHE A 88 9.63 1.28 1.67
CA PHE A 88 9.76 -0.17 1.43
C PHE A 88 11.23 -0.63 1.34
N ALA A 89 12.12 0.21 0.83
CA ALA A 89 13.54 -0.09 0.85
C ALA A 89 14.12 -0.01 2.27
N LEU A 90 13.68 0.97 3.06
CA LEU A 90 14.10 1.16 4.45
C LEU A 90 13.74 -0.04 5.33
N SER A 91 12.56 -0.64 5.14
CA SER A 91 12.13 -1.82 5.91
C SER A 91 13.03 -3.05 5.70
N ALA A 92 13.79 -3.12 4.60
CA ALA A 92 14.77 -4.18 4.40
C ALA A 92 15.96 -4.10 5.37
N VAL A 93 16.24 -2.92 5.93
CA VAL A 93 17.33 -2.71 6.91
C VAL A 93 17.10 -3.52 8.19
N PRO A 94 16.01 -3.32 8.96
CA PRO A 94 15.76 -4.11 10.16
C PRO A 94 15.58 -5.60 9.87
N VAL A 95 14.95 -5.98 8.74
CA VAL A 95 14.80 -7.40 8.36
C VAL A 95 16.17 -8.06 8.17
N THR A 96 17.04 -7.46 7.36
CA THR A 96 18.38 -8.00 7.07
C THR A 96 19.26 -8.01 8.32
N ARG A 97 19.22 -6.94 9.12
CA ARG A 97 20.02 -6.81 10.33
C ARG A 97 19.61 -7.83 11.39
N ALA A 98 18.32 -8.00 11.65
CA ALA A 98 17.81 -9.00 12.58
C ALA A 98 18.18 -10.42 12.12
N ALA A 99 17.94 -10.75 10.85
CA ALA A 99 18.28 -12.05 10.29
C ALA A 99 19.79 -12.33 10.34
N ALA A 100 20.63 -11.33 10.06
CA ALA A 100 22.09 -11.47 10.16
C ALA A 100 22.56 -11.68 11.61
N GLY A 101 21.95 -11.00 12.57
CA GLY A 101 22.23 -11.19 13.99
C GLY A 101 21.85 -12.59 14.49
N LEU A 102 20.80 -13.19 13.94
CA LEU A 102 20.33 -14.53 14.34
C LEU A 102 21.02 -15.69 13.59
N LEU A 103 21.35 -15.52 12.31
CA LEU A 103 21.75 -16.60 11.43
C LEU A 103 23.16 -16.43 10.82
N GLY A 104 23.82 -15.31 11.11
CA GLY A 104 25.09 -14.91 10.50
C GLY A 104 24.89 -14.08 9.21
N ARG A 105 25.93 -13.32 8.84
CA ARG A 105 25.86 -12.31 7.76
C ARG A 105 25.35 -12.84 6.42
N ARG A 106 25.83 -14.01 5.97
CA ARG A 106 25.47 -14.58 4.65
C ARG A 106 23.99 -14.97 4.58
N ARG A 107 23.50 -15.70 5.58
CA ARG A 107 22.08 -16.12 5.67
C ARG A 107 21.16 -14.92 5.91
N GLY A 108 21.60 -13.97 6.74
CA GLY A 108 20.88 -12.71 6.95
C GLY A 108 20.73 -11.90 5.67
N LEU A 109 21.80 -11.77 4.87
CA LEU A 109 21.74 -11.13 3.57
C LEU A 109 20.80 -11.88 2.60
N ALA A 110 20.85 -13.21 2.57
CA ALA A 110 19.94 -14.01 1.74
C ALA A 110 18.47 -13.74 2.09
N LEU A 111 18.11 -13.74 3.38
CA LEU A 111 16.74 -13.39 3.81
C LEU A 111 16.39 -11.91 3.54
N GLY A 112 17.36 -11.00 3.65
CA GLY A 112 17.18 -9.59 3.29
C GLY A 112 16.87 -9.39 1.82
N VAL A 113 17.61 -10.06 0.93
CA VAL A 113 17.36 -10.05 -0.52
C VAL A 113 16.01 -10.69 -0.82
N ALA A 114 15.71 -11.85 -0.22
CA ALA A 114 14.42 -12.51 -0.40
C ALA A 114 13.23 -11.63 0.04
N TYR A 115 13.38 -10.90 1.14
CA TYR A 115 12.39 -9.93 1.60
C TYR A 115 12.18 -8.81 0.60
N GLY A 116 13.27 -8.18 0.12
CA GLY A 116 13.18 -7.11 -0.87
C GLY A 116 12.58 -7.58 -2.21
N LEU A 117 12.82 -8.84 -2.58
CA LEU A 117 12.24 -9.45 -3.77
C LEU A 117 10.90 -10.15 -3.50
N SER A 118 10.33 -10.02 -2.31
CA SER A 118 9.07 -10.70 -1.98
C SER A 118 7.91 -10.16 -2.82
N TRP A 119 7.04 -11.06 -3.28
CA TRP A 119 5.93 -10.71 -4.16
C TRP A 119 5.01 -9.64 -3.57
N GLY A 120 4.78 -9.64 -2.25
CA GLY A 120 3.91 -8.66 -1.60
C GLY A 120 4.48 -7.25 -1.64
N VAL A 121 5.80 -7.09 -1.52
CA VAL A 121 6.45 -5.77 -1.67
C VAL A 121 6.44 -5.36 -3.14
N GLN A 122 6.77 -6.27 -4.07
CA GLN A 122 6.76 -5.95 -5.50
C GLN A 122 5.37 -5.53 -6.01
N ARG A 123 4.31 -6.22 -5.59
CA ARG A 123 2.92 -5.87 -5.96
C ARG A 123 2.48 -4.53 -5.38
N ALA A 124 2.90 -4.19 -4.16
CA ALA A 124 2.64 -2.86 -3.61
C ALA A 124 3.40 -1.74 -4.32
N VAL A 125 4.61 -2.01 -4.83
CA VAL A 125 5.38 -1.07 -5.67
C VAL A 125 4.73 -0.85 -7.04
N ASP A 126 4.15 -1.91 -7.60
CA ASP A 126 3.49 -1.93 -8.91
C ASP A 126 2.13 -1.22 -8.90
N PHE A 127 1.41 -1.26 -7.77
CA PHE A 127 0.03 -0.79 -7.69
C PHE A 127 -0.13 0.72 -7.93
N ASP A 128 0.03 1.51 -6.87
CA ASP A 128 0.05 2.97 -6.83
C ASP A 128 0.45 3.35 -5.39
N PHE A 129 0.53 4.64 -5.05
CA PHE A 129 0.87 5.06 -3.68
C PHE A 129 -0.21 4.66 -2.67
N HIS A 130 0.20 4.06 -1.54
CA HIS A 130 -0.67 3.71 -0.41
C HIS A 130 0.04 3.99 0.93
N GLU A 131 -0.72 4.49 1.90
CA GLU A 131 -0.33 4.81 3.28
C GLU A 131 0.32 3.63 4.02
N ILE A 132 0.03 2.39 3.63
CA ILE A 132 0.65 1.20 4.21
C ILE A 132 2.18 1.19 4.05
N CYS A 133 2.75 1.97 3.12
CA CYS A 133 4.19 2.10 2.97
C CYS A 133 4.90 2.60 4.24
N PHE A 134 4.22 3.39 5.08
CA PHE A 134 4.75 3.80 6.39
C PHE A 134 4.72 2.68 7.43
N ALA A 135 3.72 1.79 7.35
CA ALA A 135 3.55 0.71 8.31
C ALA A 135 4.63 -0.39 8.16
N VAL A 136 5.03 -0.70 6.93
CA VAL A 136 6.01 -1.76 6.64
C VAL A 136 7.35 -1.60 7.39
N PRO A 137 8.04 -0.44 7.35
CA PRO A 137 9.27 -0.26 8.13
C PRO A 137 9.03 -0.25 9.64
N LEU A 138 7.91 0.33 10.12
CA LEU A 138 7.57 0.35 11.55
C LEU A 138 7.38 -1.07 12.10
N ILE A 139 6.63 -1.93 11.39
CA ILE A 139 6.47 -3.35 11.73
C ILE A 139 7.83 -4.05 11.75
N ALA A 140 8.66 -3.81 10.72
CA ALA A 140 9.98 -4.45 10.63
C ALA A 140 10.92 -4.04 11.79
N PHE A 141 10.98 -2.76 12.15
CA PHE A 141 11.75 -2.28 13.31
C PHE A 141 11.18 -2.79 14.64
N ALA A 142 9.86 -2.83 14.79
CA ALA A 142 9.21 -3.38 15.98
C ALA A 142 9.57 -4.85 16.18
N LEU A 143 9.45 -5.67 15.13
CA LEU A 143 9.76 -7.09 15.18
C LEU A 143 11.25 -7.37 15.36
N GLU A 144 12.13 -6.59 14.74
CA GLU A 144 13.56 -6.66 15.05
C GLU A 144 13.83 -6.38 16.54
N ALA A 145 13.17 -5.38 17.12
CA ALA A 145 13.30 -5.08 18.54
C ALA A 145 12.75 -6.21 19.42
N VAL A 146 11.66 -6.88 19.02
CA VAL A 146 11.15 -8.11 19.68
C VAL A 146 12.22 -9.20 19.66
N LEU A 147 12.85 -9.45 18.51
CA LEU A 147 13.89 -10.48 18.36
C LEU A 147 15.15 -10.15 19.17
N ALA A 148 15.50 -8.88 19.27
CA ALA A 148 16.58 -8.38 20.11
C ALA A 148 16.20 -8.27 21.60
N ARG A 149 14.98 -8.68 22.01
CA ARG A 149 14.44 -8.55 23.38
C ARG A 149 14.43 -7.11 23.92
N ARG A 150 14.40 -6.12 23.02
CA ARG A 150 14.30 -4.68 23.34
C ARG A 150 12.83 -4.28 23.42
N TRP A 151 12.15 -4.79 24.45
CA TRP A 151 10.69 -4.72 24.56
C TRP A 151 10.12 -3.31 24.48
N ARG A 152 10.73 -2.34 25.16
CA ARG A 152 10.30 -0.93 25.11
C ARG A 152 10.38 -0.38 23.69
N SER A 153 11.51 -0.58 23.00
CA SER A 153 11.67 -0.15 21.61
C SER A 153 10.66 -0.83 20.69
N ALA A 154 10.37 -2.12 20.89
CA ALA A 154 9.35 -2.83 20.10
C ALA A 154 7.97 -2.17 20.23
N LEU A 155 7.55 -1.84 21.46
CA LEU A 155 6.29 -1.15 21.70
C LEU A 155 6.30 0.28 21.13
N CYS A 156 7.39 1.03 21.29
CA CYS A 156 7.52 2.39 20.73
C CYS A 156 7.45 2.40 19.18
N TRP A 157 8.04 1.41 18.51
CA TRP A 157 7.92 1.28 17.06
C TRP A 157 6.53 0.85 16.59
N ALA A 158 5.79 0.10 17.43
CA ALA A 158 4.43 -0.32 17.12
C ALA A 158 3.41 0.82 17.28
N LEU A 159 3.53 1.65 18.32
CA LEU A 159 2.53 2.68 18.66
C LEU A 159 2.09 3.57 17.49
N PRO A 160 2.98 4.11 16.63
CA PRO A 160 2.57 4.97 15.51
C PRO A 160 1.70 4.27 14.47
N LEU A 161 1.64 2.92 14.44
CA LEU A 161 0.81 2.19 13.48
C LEU A 161 -0.68 2.58 13.53
N VAL A 162 -1.18 3.05 14.68
CA VAL A 162 -2.57 3.55 14.82
C VAL A 162 -2.87 4.79 13.96
N LEU A 163 -1.84 5.49 13.48
CA LEU A 163 -1.96 6.68 12.62
C LEU A 163 -1.78 6.37 11.13
N MET A 164 -1.49 5.10 10.79
CA MET A 164 -1.16 4.68 9.44
C MET A 164 -2.42 4.33 8.66
N LYS A 165 -3.25 3.48 9.26
CA LYS A 165 -4.53 3.01 8.72
C LYS A 165 -5.41 2.53 9.86
N GLU A 166 -6.73 2.63 9.70
CA GLU A 166 -7.72 2.31 10.72
C GLU A 166 -7.61 0.91 11.32
N ASP A 167 -7.23 -0.11 10.56
CA ASP A 167 -7.12 -1.50 11.04
C ASP A 167 -5.78 -1.82 11.75
N LEU A 168 -4.76 -0.97 11.57
CA LEU A 168 -3.40 -1.26 12.04
C LEU A 168 -3.23 -1.12 13.56
N GLY A 169 -4.22 -0.58 14.29
CA GLY A 169 -4.27 -0.67 15.74
C GLY A 169 -4.40 -2.11 16.26
N LEU A 170 -5.03 -3.01 15.49
CA LEU A 170 -5.03 -4.43 15.81
C LEU A 170 -3.66 -5.07 15.59
N THR A 171 -2.88 -4.59 14.63
CA THR A 171 -1.47 -4.99 14.46
C THR A 171 -0.62 -4.54 15.65
N VAL A 172 -0.85 -3.33 16.20
CA VAL A 172 -0.24 -2.89 17.47
C VAL A 172 -0.54 -3.88 18.59
N ALA A 173 -1.82 -4.26 18.72
CA ALA A 173 -2.24 -5.21 19.73
C ALA A 173 -1.55 -6.57 19.57
N ALA A 174 -1.47 -7.09 18.35
CA ALA A 174 -0.80 -8.36 18.08
C ALA A 174 0.71 -8.31 18.39
N ILE A 175 1.42 -7.24 18.01
CA ILE A 175 2.84 -7.06 18.36
C ILE A 175 3.00 -7.02 19.89
N ALA A 176 2.14 -6.28 20.58
CA ALA A 176 2.20 -6.15 22.03
C ALA A 176 1.87 -7.47 22.76
N VAL A 177 0.92 -8.27 22.26
CA VAL A 177 0.68 -9.64 22.74
C VAL A 177 1.91 -10.51 22.56
N VAL A 178 2.57 -10.45 21.39
CA VAL A 178 3.82 -11.19 21.15
C VAL A 178 4.92 -10.76 22.13
N VAL A 179 5.04 -9.46 22.42
CA VAL A 179 5.95 -8.95 23.46
C VAL A 179 5.60 -9.54 24.83
N ALA A 180 4.32 -9.51 25.23
CA ALA A 180 3.88 -10.08 26.51
C ALA A 180 4.20 -11.59 26.62
N LEU A 181 3.90 -12.37 25.57
CA LEU A 181 4.15 -13.81 25.53
C LEU A 181 5.65 -14.14 25.66
N ARG A 182 6.53 -13.38 25.01
CA ARG A 182 7.98 -13.61 25.08
C ARG A 182 8.61 -13.06 26.36
N ALA A 183 8.10 -11.95 26.88
CA ALA A 183 8.63 -11.30 28.08
C ALA A 183 8.17 -11.97 29.37
N ARG A 184 7.06 -12.73 29.38
CA ARG A 184 6.44 -13.25 30.62
C ARG A 184 7.38 -14.02 31.55
N HIS A 185 8.35 -14.75 31.02
CA HIS A 185 9.29 -15.55 31.83
C HIS A 185 10.60 -14.82 32.15
N PHE A 186 11.03 -13.86 31.32
CA PHE A 186 12.36 -13.24 31.42
C PHE A 186 12.32 -11.77 31.83
N ALA A 187 11.20 -11.08 31.64
CA ALA A 187 10.99 -9.68 31.95
C ALA A 187 9.51 -9.41 32.31
N PRO A 188 8.98 -10.06 33.37
CA PRO A 188 7.55 -10.00 33.72
C PRO A 188 7.03 -8.59 33.96
N ARG A 189 7.90 -7.67 34.42
CA ARG A 189 7.59 -6.24 34.57
C ARG A 189 7.17 -5.56 33.26
N THR A 190 7.49 -6.12 32.10
CA THR A 190 7.09 -5.60 30.78
C THR A 190 5.66 -5.99 30.41
N VAL A 191 5.14 -7.09 30.96
CA VAL A 191 3.83 -7.65 30.57
C VAL A 191 2.69 -6.65 30.76
N PRO A 192 2.57 -5.93 31.89
CA PRO A 192 1.50 -4.94 32.05
C PRO A 192 1.56 -3.82 31.00
N TYR A 193 2.76 -3.33 30.67
CA TYR A 193 2.93 -2.31 29.63
C TYR A 193 2.53 -2.83 28.25
N ALA A 194 2.91 -4.06 27.93
CA ALA A 194 2.54 -4.70 26.67
C ALA A 194 1.01 -4.90 26.58
N LEU A 195 0.36 -5.33 27.66
CA LEU A 195 -1.10 -5.44 27.70
C LEU A 195 -1.79 -4.08 27.61
N ALA A 196 -1.24 -3.04 28.23
CA ALA A 196 -1.76 -1.67 28.10
C ALA A 196 -1.64 -1.14 26.66
N VAL A 197 -0.52 -1.39 25.99
CA VAL A 197 -0.35 -1.05 24.56
C VAL A 197 -1.29 -1.88 23.68
N ALA A 198 -1.54 -3.14 24.03
CA ALA A 198 -2.50 -3.97 23.31
C ALA A 198 -3.93 -3.43 23.42
N LEU A 199 -4.34 -3.09 24.65
CA LEU A 199 -5.63 -2.46 24.90
C LEU A 199 -5.75 -1.13 24.16
N PHE A 200 -4.71 -0.30 24.18
CA PHE A 200 -4.66 0.95 23.42
C PHE A 200 -4.86 0.72 21.92
N GLY A 201 -4.19 -0.26 21.31
CA GLY A 201 -4.35 -0.57 19.88
C GLY A 201 -5.77 -0.98 19.51
N VAL A 202 -6.42 -1.80 20.34
CA VAL A 202 -7.83 -2.19 20.17
C VAL A 202 -8.76 -0.99 20.33
N LEU A 203 -8.59 -0.21 21.40
CA LEU A 203 -9.42 0.96 21.66
C LEU A 203 -9.25 2.04 20.59
N ALA A 204 -8.02 2.25 20.09
CA ALA A 204 -7.75 3.19 19.00
C ALA A 204 -8.44 2.74 17.70
N THR A 205 -8.36 1.44 17.36
CA THR A 205 -9.08 0.90 16.20
C THR A 205 -10.59 1.11 16.35
N ALA A 206 -11.15 0.75 17.52
CA ALA A 206 -12.57 0.91 17.79
C ALA A 206 -13.00 2.38 17.68
N LEU A 207 -12.28 3.29 18.35
CA LEU A 207 -12.53 4.73 18.30
C LEU A 207 -12.47 5.29 16.88
N THR A 208 -11.48 4.86 16.10
CA THR A 208 -11.35 5.28 14.70
C THR A 208 -12.54 4.85 13.87
N LEU A 209 -12.94 3.58 13.97
CA LEU A 209 -14.04 3.01 13.18
C LEU A 209 -15.43 3.49 13.61
N THR A 210 -15.65 3.78 14.91
CA THR A 210 -16.99 4.11 15.44
C THR A 210 -17.21 5.59 15.70
N VAL A 211 -16.14 6.39 15.80
CA VAL A 211 -16.24 7.82 16.11
C VAL A 211 -15.54 8.67 15.07
N VAL A 212 -14.23 8.44 14.83
CA VAL A 212 -13.43 9.35 14.00
C VAL A 212 -13.91 9.35 12.56
N ILE A 213 -13.95 8.18 11.91
CA ILE A 213 -14.38 8.08 10.51
C ILE A 213 -15.85 8.53 10.36
N PRO A 214 -16.82 8.03 11.16
CA PRO A 214 -18.20 8.51 11.12
C PRO A 214 -18.37 10.03 11.28
N ALA A 215 -17.54 10.69 12.10
CA ALA A 215 -17.61 12.14 12.28
C ALA A 215 -17.20 12.94 11.04
N PHE A 216 -16.45 12.34 10.11
CA PHE A 216 -16.03 12.97 8.86
C PHE A 216 -16.74 12.40 7.62
N ASN A 217 -17.42 11.25 7.73
CA ASN A 217 -18.15 10.63 6.63
C ASN A 217 -19.50 11.34 6.39
N THR A 218 -19.89 11.49 5.12
CA THR A 218 -21.15 12.11 4.73
C THR A 218 -22.42 11.34 5.13
N THR A 219 -22.32 10.02 5.35
CA THR A 219 -23.42 9.13 5.78
C THR A 219 -23.46 8.95 7.29
N GLY A 220 -22.42 9.39 8.01
CA GLY A 220 -22.29 9.15 9.45
C GLY A 220 -21.94 7.70 9.81
N ALA A 221 -21.51 6.88 8.84
CA ALA A 221 -21.12 5.48 9.04
C ALA A 221 -19.73 5.20 8.45
N TYR A 222 -19.19 4.00 8.73
CA TYR A 222 -17.98 3.50 8.09
C TYR A 222 -18.37 2.60 6.91
N ASP A 223 -18.17 3.09 5.69
CA ASP A 223 -18.67 2.48 4.45
C ASP A 223 -18.15 1.07 4.17
N TYR A 224 -17.08 0.63 4.84
CA TYR A 224 -16.54 -0.72 4.66
C TYR A 224 -17.17 -1.77 5.59
N TRP A 225 -18.07 -1.39 6.52
CA TRP A 225 -18.82 -2.38 7.29
C TRP A 225 -19.65 -3.27 6.39
N ASP A 226 -20.30 -2.70 5.37
CA ASP A 226 -21.18 -3.41 4.45
C ASP A 226 -20.42 -4.50 3.68
N LYS A 227 -19.13 -4.28 3.41
CA LYS A 227 -18.24 -5.27 2.77
C LYS A 227 -17.90 -6.48 3.66
N VAL A 228 -18.19 -6.41 4.96
CA VAL A 228 -17.99 -7.50 5.93
C VAL A 228 -19.33 -8.11 6.34
N SER A 229 -20.40 -7.31 6.44
CA SER A 229 -21.71 -7.76 6.94
C SER A 229 -22.71 -8.17 5.86
N GLU A 230 -22.63 -7.61 4.65
CA GLU A 230 -23.69 -7.77 3.63
C GLU A 230 -23.25 -8.59 2.42
N THR A 231 -21.95 -8.65 2.15
CA THR A 231 -21.39 -9.45 1.07
C THR A 231 -20.72 -10.69 1.65
N GLY A 232 -21.22 -11.88 1.35
CA GLY A 232 -20.53 -13.16 1.54
C GLY A 232 -20.17 -13.60 2.96
N GLY A 233 -19.78 -14.87 3.09
CA GLY A 233 -19.34 -15.50 4.34
C GLY A 233 -17.84 -15.80 4.39
N PRO A 234 -17.30 -16.19 5.56
CA PRO A 234 -15.87 -16.50 5.73
C PRO A 234 -15.37 -17.65 4.85
N TRP A 235 -16.28 -18.51 4.38
CA TRP A 235 -15.99 -19.65 3.52
C TRP A 235 -16.01 -19.31 2.02
N ASP A 236 -16.50 -18.14 1.64
CA ASP A 236 -16.52 -17.72 0.23
C ASP A 236 -15.10 -17.49 -0.27
N GLY A 237 -14.85 -17.88 -1.52
CA GLY A 237 -13.52 -17.77 -2.13
C GLY A 237 -12.42 -18.53 -1.37
N LEU A 238 -12.78 -19.59 -0.63
CA LEU A 238 -11.82 -20.39 0.17
C LEU A 238 -10.59 -20.80 -0.64
N ASP A 239 -10.81 -21.19 -1.89
CA ASP A 239 -9.75 -21.52 -2.83
C ASP A 239 -8.74 -20.37 -3.02
N THR A 240 -9.21 -19.16 -3.32
CA THR A 240 -8.37 -17.95 -3.40
C THR A 240 -7.67 -17.65 -2.08
N LYS A 241 -8.37 -17.75 -0.95
CA LYS A 241 -7.80 -17.52 0.39
C LYS A 241 -6.67 -18.50 0.71
N LEU A 242 -6.86 -19.79 0.39
CA LEU A 242 -5.85 -20.84 0.55
C LEU A 242 -4.66 -20.63 -0.39
N ARG A 243 -4.90 -20.26 -1.65
CA ARG A 243 -3.83 -19.89 -2.59
C ARG A 243 -3.03 -18.69 -2.08
N THR A 244 -3.69 -17.67 -1.54
CA THR A 244 -3.01 -16.50 -0.95
C THR A 244 -2.17 -16.89 0.26
N LEU A 245 -2.65 -17.77 1.14
CA LEU A 245 -1.85 -18.29 2.24
C LEU A 245 -0.66 -19.12 1.76
N ALA A 246 -0.85 -19.96 0.73
CA ALA A 246 0.22 -20.72 0.11
C ALA A 246 1.28 -19.81 -0.50
N TRP A 247 0.87 -18.79 -1.26
CA TRP A 247 1.76 -17.73 -1.78
C TRP A 247 2.46 -16.94 -0.67
N LEU A 248 1.76 -16.68 0.44
CA LEU A 248 2.32 -15.94 1.56
C LEU A 248 3.38 -16.75 2.32
N LEU A 249 3.25 -18.08 2.42
CA LEU A 249 4.08 -18.89 3.33
C LEU A 249 5.08 -19.81 2.62
N ILE A 250 4.77 -20.34 1.43
CA ILE A 250 5.63 -21.31 0.74
C ILE A 250 6.87 -20.62 0.14
N PRO A 251 6.75 -19.67 -0.82
CA PRO A 251 7.93 -19.09 -1.45
C PRO A 251 8.75 -18.19 -0.52
N THR A 252 8.12 -17.62 0.52
CA THR A 252 8.76 -16.69 1.47
C THR A 252 9.39 -17.39 2.67
N SER A 253 8.92 -18.60 3.04
CA SER A 253 9.33 -19.24 4.29
C SER A 253 9.42 -20.76 4.28
N GLY A 254 9.02 -21.43 3.19
CA GLY A 254 8.96 -22.89 3.15
C GLY A 254 8.08 -23.47 4.26
N LEU A 255 7.03 -22.75 4.66
CA LEU A 255 6.16 -23.04 5.83
C LEU A 255 6.87 -23.01 7.20
N PHE A 256 8.17 -22.71 7.26
CA PHE A 256 8.93 -22.80 8.51
C PHE A 256 8.64 -21.63 9.46
N ALA A 257 8.15 -20.49 8.94
CA ALA A 257 7.68 -19.36 9.73
C ALA A 257 6.56 -19.75 10.72
N LEU A 258 5.77 -20.81 10.43
CA LEU A 258 4.71 -21.34 11.29
C LEU A 258 5.19 -21.73 12.69
N ARG A 259 6.49 -21.95 12.89
CA ARG A 259 7.06 -22.29 14.19
C ARG A 259 7.35 -21.07 15.07
N SER A 260 7.21 -19.85 14.55
CA SER A 260 7.47 -18.63 15.31
C SER A 260 6.17 -17.98 15.79
N PRO A 261 6.08 -17.57 17.07
CA PRO A 261 4.94 -16.79 17.54
C PRO A 261 4.87 -15.38 16.92
N LEU A 262 5.87 -14.94 16.15
CA LEU A 262 5.79 -13.67 15.42
C LEU A 262 4.65 -13.66 14.38
N LEU A 263 4.24 -14.83 13.85
CA LEU A 263 3.13 -14.90 12.89
C LEU A 263 1.78 -14.48 13.48
N LEU A 264 1.64 -14.41 14.81
CA LEU A 264 0.44 -13.83 15.44
C LEU A 264 0.20 -12.40 14.96
N VAL A 265 1.26 -11.66 14.58
CA VAL A 265 1.16 -10.29 14.04
C VAL A 265 0.51 -10.24 12.66
N ALA A 266 0.51 -11.34 11.90
CA ALA A 266 -0.18 -11.42 10.61
C ALA A 266 -1.69 -11.66 10.75
N LEU A 267 -2.15 -12.14 11.91
CA LEU A 267 -3.54 -12.56 12.10
C LEU A 267 -4.57 -11.43 11.93
N PRO A 268 -4.36 -10.20 12.45
CA PRO A 268 -5.35 -9.15 12.27
C PRO A 268 -5.61 -8.81 10.80
N THR A 269 -4.55 -8.61 10.01
CA THR A 269 -4.67 -8.30 8.58
C THR A 269 -5.24 -9.46 7.79
N LEU A 270 -4.86 -10.71 8.08
CA LEU A 270 -5.47 -11.88 7.43
C LEU A 270 -6.94 -12.05 7.84
N GLY A 271 -7.26 -11.75 9.10
CA GLY A 271 -8.58 -11.87 9.67
C GLY A 271 -9.59 -11.00 8.94
N TRP A 272 -9.38 -9.68 8.89
CA TRP A 272 -10.34 -8.81 8.20
C TRP A 272 -10.40 -9.09 6.70
N ARG A 273 -9.26 -9.40 6.06
CA ARG A 273 -9.21 -9.73 4.62
C ARG A 273 -10.10 -10.94 4.31
N PHE A 274 -10.00 -12.00 5.11
CA PHE A 274 -10.72 -13.25 4.84
C PHE A 274 -12.13 -13.30 5.45
N LEU A 275 -12.47 -12.36 6.34
CA LEU A 275 -13.82 -12.15 6.83
C LEU A 275 -14.66 -11.30 5.88
N SER A 276 -14.05 -10.38 5.13
CA SER A 276 -14.77 -9.58 4.13
C SER A 276 -15.27 -10.44 2.97
N GLY A 277 -16.43 -10.07 2.43
CA GLY A 277 -16.99 -10.62 1.19
C GLY A 277 -16.40 -10.09 -0.10
N ASP A 278 -15.59 -9.03 -0.03
CA ASP A 278 -15.05 -8.38 -1.22
C ASP A 278 -13.88 -9.22 -1.78
N PRO A 279 -14.00 -9.81 -2.98
CA PRO A 279 -12.96 -10.67 -3.56
C PRO A 279 -11.62 -9.96 -3.77
N HIS A 280 -11.63 -8.62 -3.89
CA HIS A 280 -10.41 -7.82 -4.06
C HIS A 280 -9.47 -7.93 -2.84
N TYR A 281 -9.99 -8.24 -1.65
CA TYR A 281 -9.17 -8.35 -0.44
C TYR A 281 -8.50 -9.72 -0.30
N TRP A 282 -8.97 -10.74 -1.02
CA TRP A 282 -8.50 -12.12 -0.82
C TRP A 282 -7.25 -12.45 -1.62
N GLY A 283 -7.08 -11.85 -2.79
CA GLY A 283 -6.06 -12.21 -3.78
C GLY A 283 -4.65 -11.69 -3.50
N THR A 284 -3.80 -11.83 -4.51
CA THR A 284 -2.37 -11.45 -4.48
C THR A 284 -2.05 -10.21 -5.31
N ASP A 285 -3.04 -9.62 -5.99
CA ASP A 285 -2.78 -8.58 -6.99
C ASP A 285 -2.57 -7.18 -6.39
N TRP A 286 -3.10 -6.94 -5.19
CA TRP A 286 -3.08 -5.64 -4.54
C TRP A 286 -2.01 -5.53 -3.43
N HIS A 287 -1.91 -4.34 -2.85
CA HIS A 287 -0.87 -3.97 -1.88
C HIS A 287 -1.00 -4.64 -0.50
N TYR A 288 -2.13 -5.29 -0.17
CA TYR A 288 -2.48 -5.77 1.18
C TYR A 288 -1.46 -6.71 1.83
N SER A 289 -0.67 -7.42 1.02
CA SER A 289 0.32 -8.39 1.53
C SER A 289 1.64 -7.76 1.94
N ALA A 290 1.91 -6.49 1.59
CA ALA A 290 3.19 -5.85 1.90
C ALA A 290 3.48 -5.74 3.41
N VAL A 291 2.45 -5.43 4.22
CA VAL A 291 2.57 -5.38 5.69
C VAL A 291 2.83 -6.75 6.32
N LEU A 292 2.49 -7.84 5.63
CA LEU A 292 2.73 -9.21 6.09
C LEU A 292 4.15 -9.71 5.79
N MET A 293 4.80 -9.19 4.74
CA MET A 293 6.13 -9.63 4.33
C MET A 293 7.21 -9.51 5.42
N PRO A 294 7.37 -8.38 6.15
CA PRO A 294 8.36 -8.31 7.22
C PRO A 294 8.02 -9.28 8.37
N VAL A 295 6.74 -9.53 8.64
CA VAL A 295 6.28 -10.49 9.66
C VAL A 295 6.73 -11.90 9.31
N VAL A 296 6.41 -12.37 8.10
CA VAL A 296 6.70 -13.74 7.66
C VAL A 296 8.21 -14.00 7.59
N VAL A 297 8.99 -13.05 7.06
CA VAL A 297 10.46 -13.24 6.93
C VAL A 297 11.15 -13.18 8.29
N LEU A 298 10.73 -12.31 9.21
CA LEU A 298 11.29 -12.27 10.56
C LEU A 298 10.83 -13.47 11.41
N ALA A 299 9.60 -13.96 11.21
CA ALA A 299 9.12 -15.21 11.78
C ALA A 299 9.95 -16.41 11.30
N LEU A 300 10.31 -16.45 10.01
CA LEU A 300 11.24 -17.43 9.46
C LEU A 300 12.61 -17.35 10.14
N ALA A 301 13.21 -16.15 10.22
CA ALA A 301 14.53 -15.97 10.82
C ALA A 301 14.56 -16.43 12.29
N ASP A 302 13.50 -16.14 13.04
CA ASP A 302 13.31 -16.59 14.42
C ASP A 302 13.17 -18.11 14.53
N ALA A 303 12.33 -18.72 13.70
CA ALA A 303 12.15 -20.18 13.66
C ALA A 303 13.48 -20.90 13.32
N LEU A 304 14.23 -20.38 12.35
CA LEU A 304 15.54 -20.90 11.95
C LEU A 304 16.58 -20.79 13.07
N SER A 305 16.55 -19.69 13.83
CA SER A 305 17.42 -19.48 14.99
C SER A 305 17.18 -20.53 16.08
N ALA A 306 15.92 -20.90 16.33
CA ALA A 306 15.60 -21.99 17.24
C ALA A 306 16.02 -23.36 16.69
N ALA A 307 15.76 -23.61 15.40
CA ALA A 307 16.02 -24.88 14.74
C ALA A 307 17.50 -25.28 14.70
N ARG A 308 18.44 -24.34 14.77
CA ARG A 308 19.89 -24.64 14.82
C ARG A 308 20.30 -25.45 16.05
N HIS A 309 19.52 -25.39 17.12
CA HIS A 309 19.73 -26.19 18.35
C HIS A 309 18.80 -27.41 18.42
N SER A 310 18.08 -27.74 17.35
CA SER A 310 17.23 -28.93 17.31
C SER A 310 18.08 -30.20 17.48
N PRO A 311 17.61 -31.22 18.21
CA PRO A 311 18.30 -32.51 18.30
C PRO A 311 18.33 -33.25 16.95
N SER A 312 17.36 -33.00 16.07
CA SER A 312 17.28 -33.63 14.75
C SER A 312 18.27 -33.02 13.75
N ALA A 313 19.20 -33.85 13.26
CA ALA A 313 20.15 -33.45 12.23
C ALA A 313 19.47 -33.01 10.93
N ARG A 314 18.33 -33.63 10.58
CA ARG A 314 17.52 -33.25 9.40
C ARG A 314 16.98 -31.83 9.53
N VAL A 315 16.46 -31.48 10.70
CA VAL A 315 15.93 -30.12 10.97
C VAL A 315 17.06 -29.08 10.92
N ARG A 316 18.22 -29.39 11.52
CA ARG A 316 19.39 -28.49 11.46
C ARG A 316 19.88 -28.28 10.03
N SER A 317 19.99 -29.37 9.25
CA SER A 317 20.38 -29.31 7.84
C SER A 317 19.39 -28.47 7.02
N TYR A 318 18.10 -28.78 7.12
CA TYR A 318 17.04 -28.01 6.45
C TYR A 318 17.11 -26.51 6.80
N ALA A 319 17.17 -26.18 8.09
CA ALA A 319 17.27 -24.80 8.56
C ALA A 319 18.53 -24.07 8.03
N SER A 320 19.63 -24.80 7.84
CA SER A 320 20.89 -24.24 7.34
C SER A 320 20.85 -23.85 5.87
N HIS A 321 20.03 -24.55 5.06
CA HIS A 321 19.88 -24.37 3.61
C HIS A 321 18.65 -23.54 3.22
N LEU A 322 17.63 -23.45 4.08
CA LEU A 322 16.38 -22.77 3.77
C LEU A 322 16.54 -21.29 3.37
N PRO A 323 17.42 -20.46 3.98
CA PRO A 323 17.66 -19.10 3.49
C PRO A 323 18.11 -19.03 2.03
N ALA A 324 18.92 -20.01 1.58
CA ALA A 324 19.36 -20.09 0.18
C ALA A 324 18.20 -20.50 -0.74
N ALA A 325 17.35 -21.44 -0.30
CA ALA A 325 16.17 -21.85 -1.06
C ALA A 325 15.15 -20.71 -1.19
N VAL A 326 14.92 -19.95 -0.12
CA VAL A 326 13.98 -18.81 -0.11
C VAL A 326 14.48 -17.68 -1.02
N VAL A 327 15.78 -17.34 -0.99
CA VAL A 327 16.30 -16.32 -1.92
C VAL A 327 16.30 -16.82 -3.37
N ALA A 328 16.56 -18.10 -3.61
CA ALA A 328 16.46 -18.70 -4.96
C ALA A 328 15.02 -18.65 -5.48
N ALA A 329 14.03 -18.99 -4.63
CA ALA A 329 12.62 -18.87 -4.97
C ALA A 329 12.22 -17.42 -5.25
N ALA A 330 12.67 -16.47 -4.43
CA ALA A 330 12.40 -15.05 -4.64
C ALA A 330 13.01 -14.54 -5.97
N LEU A 331 14.23 -14.93 -6.29
CA LEU A 331 14.88 -14.60 -7.57
C LEU A 331 14.14 -15.23 -8.77
N ALA A 332 13.76 -16.50 -8.66
CA ALA A 332 13.02 -17.21 -9.72
C ALA A 332 11.63 -16.59 -9.95
N LEU A 333 10.90 -16.24 -8.89
CA LEU A 333 9.60 -15.58 -8.99
C LEU A 333 9.71 -14.14 -9.49
N THR A 334 10.84 -13.47 -9.24
CA THR A 334 11.06 -12.09 -9.68
C THR A 334 10.97 -11.94 -11.20
N THR A 335 11.25 -12.99 -11.97
CA THR A 335 11.13 -12.97 -13.45
C THR A 335 9.68 -12.84 -13.94
N THR A 336 8.70 -13.13 -13.08
CA THR A 336 7.27 -13.01 -13.38
C THR A 336 6.58 -11.95 -12.50
N LEU A 337 7.36 -11.12 -11.82
CA LEU A 337 6.87 -10.08 -10.90
C LEU A 337 7.35 -8.70 -11.36
N PRO A 338 6.76 -7.61 -10.86
CA PRO A 338 7.01 -6.25 -11.37
C PRO A 338 8.47 -5.81 -11.50
N LEU A 339 9.40 -6.33 -10.69
CA LEU A 339 10.82 -6.01 -10.85
C LEU A 339 11.47 -6.61 -12.11
N SER A 340 10.84 -7.58 -12.80
CA SER A 340 11.31 -8.08 -14.10
C SER A 340 11.39 -6.96 -15.14
N ALA A 341 10.54 -5.94 -15.02
CA ALA A 341 10.55 -4.77 -15.90
C ALA A 341 11.90 -4.05 -15.94
N LEU A 342 12.73 -4.17 -14.89
CA LEU A 342 14.09 -3.60 -14.88
C LEU A 342 15.01 -4.21 -15.94
N THR A 343 14.68 -5.39 -16.46
CA THR A 343 15.41 -6.06 -17.54
C THR A 343 14.93 -5.64 -18.93
N GLU A 344 13.84 -4.87 -19.01
CA GLU A 344 13.23 -4.41 -20.25
C GLU A 344 13.65 -2.97 -20.53
N ALA A 345 14.00 -2.65 -21.78
CA ALA A 345 14.41 -1.29 -22.14
C ALA A 345 13.26 -0.27 -21.99
N ASP A 346 12.03 -0.75 -22.04
CA ASP A 346 10.83 0.09 -22.07
C ASP A 346 10.61 0.82 -20.75
N VAL A 347 10.88 0.20 -19.60
CA VAL A 347 10.71 0.86 -18.28
C VAL A 347 11.51 2.17 -18.15
N TYR A 348 12.63 2.28 -18.87
CA TYR A 348 13.52 3.46 -18.86
C TYR A 348 13.12 4.53 -19.90
N ARG A 349 12.21 4.22 -20.81
CA ARG A 349 11.77 5.12 -21.87
C ARG A 349 10.40 5.70 -21.53
N LYS A 350 10.06 6.79 -22.21
CA LYS A 350 8.69 7.32 -22.19
C LYS A 350 8.09 7.03 -23.56
N PRO A 351 6.92 6.36 -23.66
CA PRO A 351 6.28 6.13 -24.96
C PRO A 351 5.95 7.44 -25.68
N ALA A 352 5.96 7.42 -27.01
CA ALA A 352 5.57 8.57 -27.83
C ALA A 352 4.08 8.89 -27.69
N GLU A 353 3.24 7.87 -27.59
CA GLU A 353 1.81 7.98 -27.32
C GLU A 353 1.54 8.76 -26.02
N VAL A 354 2.25 8.44 -24.94
CA VAL A 354 2.09 9.12 -23.64
C VAL A 354 2.49 10.59 -23.75
N ARG A 355 3.56 10.93 -24.48
CA ARG A 355 3.91 12.34 -24.75
C ARG A 355 2.82 13.07 -25.52
N ALA A 356 2.19 12.42 -26.50
CA ALA A 356 1.11 13.00 -27.27
C ALA A 356 -0.16 13.19 -26.44
N VAL A 357 -0.45 12.27 -25.52
CA VAL A 357 -1.57 12.39 -24.55
C VAL A 357 -1.29 13.51 -23.56
N GLU A 358 -0.08 13.59 -22.99
CA GLU A 358 0.28 14.69 -22.10
C GLU A 358 0.20 16.05 -22.81
N GLY A 359 0.68 16.15 -24.06
CA GLY A 359 0.51 17.37 -24.86
C GLY A 359 -0.95 17.75 -25.09
N LEU A 360 -1.87 16.77 -25.16
CA LEU A 360 -3.31 17.01 -25.19
C LEU A 360 -3.82 17.61 -23.87
N LEU A 361 -3.39 17.02 -22.74
CA LEU A 361 -3.81 17.39 -21.38
C LEU A 361 -3.20 18.72 -20.92
N ASP A 362 -2.00 19.08 -21.40
CA ASP A 362 -1.31 20.34 -21.09
C ASP A 362 -2.04 21.57 -21.60
N ARG A 363 -3.01 21.40 -22.52
CA ARG A 363 -3.93 22.45 -22.98
C ARG A 363 -4.90 22.92 -21.89
N ILE A 364 -5.12 22.11 -20.84
CA ILE A 364 -5.93 22.47 -19.69
C ILE A 364 -5.15 23.46 -18.81
N PRO A 365 -5.66 24.68 -18.55
CA PRO A 365 -4.97 25.64 -17.68
C PRO A 365 -4.79 25.14 -16.25
N ASP A 366 -3.70 25.55 -15.60
CA ASP A 366 -3.51 25.33 -14.16
C ASP A 366 -4.66 25.94 -13.35
N GLY A 367 -5.10 25.23 -12.32
CA GLY A 367 -6.22 25.61 -11.46
C GLY A 367 -7.60 25.38 -12.07
N ALA A 368 -7.70 24.94 -13.33
CA ALA A 368 -9.00 24.61 -13.94
C ALA A 368 -9.70 23.46 -13.21
N SER A 369 -11.02 23.46 -13.25
CA SER A 369 -11.82 22.33 -12.79
C SER A 369 -11.96 21.29 -13.90
N VAL A 370 -11.62 20.03 -13.59
CA VAL A 370 -11.62 18.93 -14.57
C VAL A 370 -12.34 17.73 -14.00
N GLU A 371 -13.19 17.10 -14.80
CA GLU A 371 -13.71 15.77 -14.52
C GLU A 371 -13.00 14.74 -15.38
N ALA A 372 -12.51 13.66 -14.75
CA ALA A 372 -11.62 12.71 -15.38
C ALA A 372 -11.73 11.28 -14.83
N ASN A 373 -11.18 10.33 -15.59
CA ASN A 373 -10.96 8.94 -15.18
C ASN A 373 -9.45 8.64 -14.99
N ILE A 374 -9.10 7.38 -14.73
CA ILE A 374 -7.78 6.94 -14.21
C ILE A 374 -6.59 7.56 -14.96
N GLY A 375 -6.56 7.47 -16.29
CA GLY A 375 -5.44 7.95 -17.10
C GLY A 375 -5.11 9.44 -16.85
N PRO A 376 -6.03 10.38 -17.17
CA PRO A 376 -5.80 11.82 -16.99
C PRO A 376 -5.61 12.24 -15.52
N ILE A 377 -6.26 11.55 -14.56
CA ILE A 377 -6.12 11.85 -13.11
C ILE A 377 -4.64 11.93 -12.71
N SER A 378 -3.83 10.94 -13.12
CA SER A 378 -2.40 10.87 -12.77
C SER A 378 -1.56 12.08 -13.22
N ARG A 379 -2.06 12.87 -14.17
CA ARG A 379 -1.38 14.06 -14.73
C ARG A 379 -1.96 15.36 -14.21
N LEU A 380 -3.24 15.37 -13.90
CA LEU A 380 -3.98 16.60 -13.66
C LEU A 380 -4.11 16.94 -12.18
N THR A 381 -4.11 15.96 -11.26
CA THR A 381 -4.46 16.26 -9.86
C THR A 381 -3.48 17.24 -9.21
N SER A 382 -2.20 17.24 -9.59
CA SER A 382 -1.21 18.18 -9.04
C SER A 382 -1.44 19.65 -9.41
N ARG A 383 -1.99 19.92 -10.60
CA ARG A 383 -2.16 21.28 -11.15
C ARG A 383 -3.61 21.75 -11.25
N CYS A 384 -4.57 20.83 -11.26
CA CYS A 384 -6.00 21.10 -11.43
C CYS A 384 -6.81 20.71 -10.19
N ARG A 385 -8.08 21.16 -10.16
CA ARG A 385 -9.10 20.62 -9.27
C ARG A 385 -9.82 19.49 -10.01
N VAL A 386 -9.57 18.25 -9.61
CA VAL A 386 -10.00 17.07 -10.38
C VAL A 386 -11.11 16.32 -9.65
N PHE A 387 -12.18 16.00 -10.38
CA PHE A 387 -13.31 15.19 -9.95
C PHE A 387 -13.34 13.86 -10.70
N TRP A 388 -13.94 12.85 -10.08
CA TRP A 388 -14.18 11.58 -10.75
C TRP A 388 -15.33 11.69 -11.75
N ILE A 389 -15.14 11.08 -12.92
CA ILE A 389 -16.15 10.98 -13.98
C ILE A 389 -17.47 10.40 -13.45
N GLY A 390 -18.57 11.15 -13.60
CA GLY A 390 -19.89 10.76 -13.11
C GLY A 390 -20.17 11.10 -11.64
N ASN A 391 -19.22 11.66 -10.88
CA ASN A 391 -19.41 11.97 -9.45
C ASN A 391 -19.07 13.43 -9.10
N THR A 392 -19.53 14.36 -9.94
CA THR A 392 -19.36 15.82 -9.72
C THR A 392 -20.44 16.45 -8.85
N ARG A 393 -21.48 15.70 -8.45
CA ARG A 393 -22.61 16.14 -7.61
C ARG A 393 -23.22 17.48 -8.07
N GLY A 394 -23.37 17.64 -9.39
CA GLY A 394 -23.99 18.82 -10.01
C GLY A 394 -23.05 19.99 -10.30
N ILE A 395 -21.77 19.89 -9.95
CA ILE A 395 -20.75 20.85 -10.39
C ILE A 395 -20.45 20.58 -11.86
N ALA A 396 -20.66 21.56 -12.74
CA ALA A 396 -20.17 21.51 -14.12
C ALA A 396 -18.69 21.97 -14.15
N PRO A 397 -17.71 21.10 -14.45
CA PRO A 397 -16.32 21.49 -14.55
C PRO A 397 -16.04 22.32 -15.81
N ASP A 398 -14.85 22.91 -15.89
CA ASP A 398 -14.40 23.64 -17.07
C ASP A 398 -14.02 22.70 -18.22
N PHE A 399 -13.51 21.51 -17.87
CA PHE A 399 -13.08 20.49 -18.81
C PHE A 399 -13.54 19.10 -18.41
N ILE A 400 -13.74 18.24 -19.41
CA ILE A 400 -13.87 16.79 -19.22
C ILE A 400 -12.72 16.14 -19.98
N ALA A 401 -11.89 15.36 -19.29
CA ALA A 401 -10.75 14.65 -19.87
C ALA A 401 -10.90 13.16 -19.59
N ILE A 402 -11.14 12.36 -20.63
CA ILE A 402 -11.35 10.92 -20.48
C ILE A 402 -10.33 10.13 -21.29
N ASP A 403 -9.78 9.09 -20.68
CA ASP A 403 -9.22 7.95 -21.40
C ASP A 403 -10.39 7.09 -21.93
N ASN A 404 -10.60 7.11 -23.24
CA ASN A 404 -11.56 6.27 -23.95
C ASN A 404 -10.85 5.31 -24.92
N SER A 405 -9.62 4.90 -24.62
CA SER A 405 -8.83 3.97 -25.45
C SER A 405 -9.50 2.60 -25.62
N THR A 406 -10.23 2.14 -24.60
CA THR A 406 -11.02 0.89 -24.64
C THR A 406 -12.41 1.06 -25.28
N ARG A 407 -12.77 2.28 -25.71
CA ARG A 407 -14.07 2.62 -26.31
C ARG A 407 -15.28 2.23 -25.45
N TRP A 408 -15.13 2.37 -24.12
CA TRP A 408 -16.23 2.12 -23.19
C TRP A 408 -17.33 3.19 -23.28
N VAL A 409 -17.02 4.37 -23.84
CA VAL A 409 -17.99 5.38 -24.26
C VAL A 409 -18.11 5.36 -25.78
N GLU A 410 -19.30 5.04 -26.29
CA GLU A 410 -19.58 5.04 -27.74
C GLU A 410 -19.65 6.46 -28.31
N ASP A 411 -20.52 7.31 -27.76
CA ASP A 411 -20.66 8.72 -28.12
C ASP A 411 -20.27 9.60 -26.94
N VAL A 412 -19.08 10.19 -27.04
CA VAL A 412 -18.49 11.03 -26.00
C VAL A 412 -19.27 12.35 -25.81
N MET A 413 -19.88 12.86 -26.88
CA MET A 413 -20.69 14.08 -26.79
C MET A 413 -22.01 13.81 -26.10
N GLU A 414 -22.70 12.73 -26.45
CA GLU A 414 -23.90 12.30 -25.75
C GLU A 414 -23.62 12.01 -24.27
N TYR A 415 -22.52 11.29 -23.99
CA TYR A 415 -22.10 11.05 -22.62
C TYR A 415 -21.86 12.34 -21.84
N SER A 416 -21.24 13.36 -22.45
CA SER A 416 -21.06 14.67 -21.79
C SER A 416 -22.39 15.36 -21.45
N ARG A 417 -23.42 15.21 -22.30
CA ARG A 417 -24.77 15.77 -22.04
C ARG A 417 -25.47 15.01 -20.91
N GLN A 418 -25.27 13.70 -20.83
CA GLN A 418 -25.81 12.87 -19.74
C GLN A 418 -25.17 13.24 -18.40
N LEU A 419 -23.84 13.45 -18.38
CA LEU A 419 -23.12 13.91 -17.19
C LEU A 419 -23.57 15.30 -16.75
N HIS A 420 -23.74 16.23 -17.71
CA HIS A 420 -24.04 17.63 -17.45
C HIS A 420 -25.18 18.18 -18.32
N PRO A 421 -26.46 17.88 -18.01
CA PRO A 421 -27.59 18.29 -18.85
C PRO A 421 -27.78 19.81 -18.97
N ARG A 422 -27.18 20.58 -18.06
CA ARG A 422 -27.28 22.04 -17.98
C ARG A 422 -26.05 22.79 -18.51
N ALA A 423 -25.03 22.08 -19.00
CA ALA A 423 -23.84 22.68 -19.55
C ALA A 423 -23.52 22.08 -20.91
N THR A 424 -22.98 22.90 -21.80
CA THR A 424 -22.58 22.45 -23.14
C THR A 424 -21.07 22.32 -23.18
N TYR A 425 -20.59 21.21 -23.74
CA TYR A 425 -19.17 20.93 -23.95
C TYR A 425 -18.91 20.78 -25.44
N VAL A 426 -17.70 21.12 -25.87
CA VAL A 426 -17.20 20.88 -27.23
C VAL A 426 -15.89 20.12 -27.18
N VAL A 427 -15.67 19.22 -28.13
CA VAL A 427 -14.40 18.50 -28.25
C VAL A 427 -13.30 19.48 -28.65
N GLU A 428 -12.29 19.62 -27.82
CA GLU A 428 -11.11 20.45 -28.09
C GLU A 428 -10.00 19.64 -28.78
N GLY A 429 -9.97 18.32 -28.57
CA GLY A 429 -9.13 17.41 -29.35
C GLY A 429 -9.12 16.00 -28.79
N SER A 430 -8.46 15.11 -29.52
CA SER A 430 -8.23 13.73 -29.08
C SER A 430 -6.81 13.28 -29.42
N SER A 431 -6.30 12.31 -28.67
CA SER A 431 -4.98 11.70 -28.89
C SER A 431 -4.99 10.29 -28.33
N HIS A 432 -4.70 9.28 -29.15
CA HIS A 432 -4.54 7.88 -28.71
C HIS A 432 -5.70 7.36 -27.82
N GLY A 433 -6.94 7.71 -28.16
CA GLY A 433 -8.14 7.31 -27.40
C GLY A 433 -8.50 8.26 -26.25
N TYR A 434 -7.62 9.19 -25.87
CA TYR A 434 -7.93 10.25 -24.92
C TYR A 434 -8.73 11.34 -25.61
N VAL A 435 -9.78 11.82 -24.96
CA VAL A 435 -10.63 12.90 -25.45
C VAL A 435 -10.66 14.03 -24.44
N LEU A 436 -10.39 15.24 -24.93
CA LEU A 436 -10.51 16.47 -24.16
C LEU A 436 -11.72 17.26 -24.66
N MET A 437 -12.61 17.59 -23.74
CA MET A 437 -13.75 18.46 -23.98
C MET A 437 -13.68 19.68 -23.08
N LYS A 438 -14.13 20.81 -23.61
CA LYS A 438 -14.16 22.11 -22.93
C LYS A 438 -15.57 22.62 -22.83
N ARG A 439 -15.95 23.11 -21.66
CA ARG A 439 -17.24 23.76 -21.45
C ARG A 439 -17.31 25.06 -22.25
N THR A 440 -18.34 25.21 -23.07
CA THR A 440 -18.67 26.50 -23.67
C THR A 440 -19.37 27.34 -22.60
N ARG A 441 -18.94 28.59 -22.42
CA ARG A 441 -19.70 29.51 -21.56
C ARG A 441 -21.10 29.68 -22.17
N PRO A 442 -22.17 29.66 -21.36
CA PRO A 442 -23.50 30.02 -21.85
C PRO A 442 -23.53 31.43 -22.43
#